data_AF-A0A8J7CZY8-F1
#
_entry.id   AF-A0A8J7CZY8-F1
#
_cell.length_a   1.000
_cell.length_b   1.000
_cell.length_c   1.000
_cell.angle_alpha   90.00
_cell.angle_beta   90.00
_cell.angle_gamma   90.00
#
_symmetry.space_group_name_H-M   'P 1'
#
loop_
_entity.id
_entity.type
_entity.pdbx_description
1 polymer ?
#
loop_
_entity_poly.entity_id
_entity_poly.type
_entity_poly.pdbx_seq_one_letter_code
_entity_poly.pdbx_strand_id
1 'polypeptide(L)'
;MDTQKFFIDDAAEIISPVNDTPYKRIIAVGDVHGKFGKLMSLWSKLNVNDRDLLIFVGDYVDRGEGVAETLQWVLEMRRRKNFVFLRGNHEQMLLNAFSGDERDFTDKFFGGNVESLSREDIFRHGETAAWILYNGGNKTIGALQKLRRVNNSVVDDVLNFARSLPLSHMLTIGGRQYFFCHAGVDSTLPLDSQPEEFLLWAREKFYNRYDGDAVIIGGHSPLQLLFDFGDEPLRPMKFPDKNILMIDTGSFIAQGKISAVDILSGQYWQSDPEVAGEIMFVCEWNTCRSAMAKFIMRHLLKRVGLDERVYVDSAGCNTSGGEMLGKRTAQVLQANGIDIDAHISQAFTSEHYKNFKCIIALDTNTLQRLKQQTGGDPDNKIIMLKDAAGNILSVDDPGPTGNHAEVFAQIYGGCKALLTELGA
;
A
#
# COMPACT_ATOMS: atom_id res chain seq x y z
N MET A 1 4.72 13.44 11.34
CA MET A 1 3.92 14.67 11.17
C MET A 1 4.46 15.38 9.96
N ASP A 2 3.85 15.17 8.80
CA ASP A 2 4.22 15.85 7.55
C ASP A 2 2.91 16.30 6.90
N THR A 3 2.34 17.38 7.44
CA THR A 3 1.11 17.99 6.95
C THR A 3 1.50 19.19 6.10
N GLN A 4 1.39 19.06 4.78
CA GLN A 4 1.69 20.14 3.86
C GLN A 4 0.38 20.81 3.44
N LYS A 5 0.32 22.14 3.58
CA LYS A 5 -0.77 22.95 3.03
C LYS A 5 -0.46 23.24 1.56
N PHE A 6 -1.48 23.20 0.73
CA PHE A 6 -1.35 23.60 -0.67
C PHE A 6 -1.00 25.11 -0.72
N PHE A 7 0.11 25.49 -1.37
CA PHE A 7 0.31 26.88 -1.80
C PHE A 7 -0.68 27.14 -2.95
N ILE A 8 -1.90 27.54 -2.60
CA ILE A 8 -2.86 28.17 -3.50
C ILE A 8 -2.92 29.62 -3.02
N ASP A 9 -2.42 30.57 -3.81
CA ASP A 9 -2.66 31.99 -3.56
C ASP A 9 -4.18 32.32 -3.63
N ASP A 10 -5.00 31.43 -4.20
CA ASP A 10 -6.47 31.47 -4.25
C ASP A 10 -7.19 30.58 -3.22
N ALA A 11 -6.51 29.90 -2.28
CA ALA A 11 -7.21 29.14 -1.23
C ALA A 11 -8.01 30.06 -0.30
N ALA A 12 -7.70 31.36 -0.26
CA ALA A 12 -8.48 32.34 0.47
C ALA A 12 -9.91 32.51 -0.10
N GLU A 13 -10.16 32.15 -1.36
CA GLU A 13 -11.50 32.18 -1.96
C GLU A 13 -12.23 30.83 -1.91
N ILE A 14 -11.53 29.75 -1.54
CA ILE A 14 -12.14 28.43 -1.36
C ILE A 14 -12.55 28.30 0.11
N ILE A 15 -13.76 28.79 0.39
CA ILE A 15 -14.59 28.46 1.57
C ILE A 15 -14.19 29.18 2.88
N SER A 16 -14.85 30.32 3.12
CA SER A 16 -15.26 30.66 4.49
C SER A 16 -16.10 29.51 5.05
N PRO A 17 -16.01 29.13 6.34
CA PRO A 17 -16.74 27.98 6.88
C PRO A 17 -18.26 28.22 6.82
N VAL A 18 -18.88 27.78 5.74
CA VAL A 18 -20.34 27.71 5.61
C VAL A 18 -20.74 26.27 5.96
N ASN A 19 -21.30 26.10 7.16
CA ASN A 19 -21.68 24.79 7.73
C ASN A 19 -22.98 24.26 7.11
N ASP A 20 -22.93 23.84 5.84
CA ASP A 20 -24.03 23.12 5.18
C ASP A 20 -23.87 21.58 5.26
N THR A 21 -22.81 21.10 5.89
CA THR A 21 -22.48 19.67 6.02
C THR A 21 -22.35 19.26 7.50
N PRO A 22 -22.81 18.06 7.89
CA PRO A 22 -22.56 17.54 9.24
C PRO A 22 -21.10 17.13 9.48
N TYR A 23 -20.28 17.09 8.43
CA TYR A 23 -18.89 16.66 8.47
C TYR A 23 -17.93 17.83 8.68
N LYS A 24 -16.92 17.63 9.53
CA LYS A 24 -15.82 18.58 9.78
C LYS A 24 -14.73 18.54 8.72
N ARG A 25 -14.53 17.39 8.08
CA ARG A 25 -13.61 17.20 6.95
C ARG A 25 -14.31 16.41 5.86
N ILE A 26 -14.01 16.73 4.60
CA ILE A 26 -14.46 15.95 3.45
C ILE A 26 -13.22 15.58 2.66
N ILE A 27 -12.83 14.32 2.77
CA ILE A 27 -11.51 13.83 2.34
C ILE A 27 -11.69 12.99 1.07
N ALA A 28 -11.21 13.52 -0.04
CA ALA A 28 -11.07 12.77 -1.30
C ALA A 28 -9.84 11.86 -1.20
N VAL A 29 -9.92 10.60 -1.62
CA VAL A 29 -8.81 9.64 -1.62
C VAL A 29 -8.61 9.08 -3.02
N GLY A 30 -7.37 9.14 -3.52
CA GLY A 30 -6.98 8.70 -4.86
C GLY A 30 -6.87 7.18 -5.03
N ASP A 31 -6.44 6.80 -6.23
CA ASP A 31 -6.37 5.42 -6.74
C ASP A 31 -5.46 4.53 -5.88
N VAL A 32 -5.94 3.32 -5.56
CA VAL A 32 -5.28 2.43 -4.59
C VAL A 32 -4.51 1.29 -5.27
N HIS A 33 -5.05 0.69 -6.33
CA HIS A 33 -4.43 -0.39 -7.10
C HIS A 33 -3.80 -1.51 -6.29
N GLY A 34 -4.55 -2.05 -5.32
CA GLY A 34 -4.04 -3.12 -4.46
C GLY A 34 -2.80 -2.75 -3.64
N LYS A 35 -2.44 -1.46 -3.52
CA LYS A 35 -1.29 -1.00 -2.73
C LYS A 35 -1.66 -0.84 -1.25
N PHE A 36 -2.16 -1.93 -0.65
CA PHE A 36 -2.71 -1.94 0.71
C PHE A 36 -1.76 -1.36 1.78
N GLY A 37 -0.45 -1.62 1.70
CA GLY A 37 0.53 -1.03 2.62
C GLY A 37 0.58 0.50 2.53
N LYS A 38 0.55 1.05 1.30
CA LYS A 38 0.44 2.50 1.09
C LYS A 38 -0.89 3.03 1.66
N LEU A 39 -1.97 2.28 1.48
CA LEU A 39 -3.29 2.67 2.00
C LEU A 39 -3.27 2.73 3.53
N MET A 40 -2.67 1.76 4.21
CA MET A 40 -2.59 1.72 5.67
C MET A 40 -1.66 2.80 6.24
N SER A 41 -0.53 3.07 5.58
CA SER A 41 0.33 4.20 5.94
C SER A 41 -0.41 5.53 5.82
N LEU A 42 -1.13 5.77 4.71
CA LEU A 42 -1.98 6.95 4.57
C LEU A 42 -3.07 7.00 5.64
N TRP A 43 -3.74 5.86 5.88
CA TRP A 43 -4.81 5.71 6.86
C TRP A 43 -4.39 6.17 8.26
N SER A 44 -3.20 5.77 8.70
CA SER A 44 -2.64 6.15 9.99
C SER A 44 -2.47 7.67 10.12
N LYS A 45 -2.11 8.36 9.03
CA LYS A 45 -1.87 9.81 9.00
C LYS A 45 -3.16 10.63 8.98
N LEU A 46 -4.24 10.09 8.41
CA LEU A 46 -5.53 10.76 8.31
C LEU A 46 -6.24 10.89 9.67
N ASN A 47 -6.00 9.94 10.59
CA ASN A 47 -6.64 9.87 11.90
C ASN A 47 -8.17 10.08 11.81
N VAL A 48 -8.82 9.23 11.01
CA VAL A 48 -10.23 9.35 10.64
C VAL A 48 -11.15 9.09 11.83
N ASN A 49 -12.20 9.88 11.95
CA ASN A 49 -13.28 9.71 12.91
C ASN A 49 -14.66 9.93 12.25
N ASP A 50 -15.74 9.74 13.02
CA ASP A 50 -17.12 9.78 12.50
C ASP A 50 -17.59 11.18 12.03
N ARG A 51 -16.80 12.23 12.26
CA ARG A 51 -17.06 13.58 11.72
C ARG A 51 -16.37 13.83 10.39
N ASP A 52 -15.68 12.85 9.82
CA ASP A 52 -15.05 12.95 8.51
C ASP A 52 -15.87 12.18 7.48
N LEU A 53 -16.12 12.77 6.32
CA LEU A 53 -16.63 12.05 5.14
C LEU A 53 -15.44 11.69 4.26
N LEU A 54 -15.31 10.42 3.92
CA LEU A 54 -14.29 9.94 2.98
C LEU A 54 -14.93 9.55 1.67
N ILE A 55 -14.34 10.02 0.58
CA ILE A 55 -14.79 9.73 -0.79
C ILE A 55 -13.59 9.17 -1.56
N PHE A 56 -13.60 7.87 -1.82
CA PHE A 56 -12.60 7.21 -2.65
C PHE A 56 -13.01 7.30 -4.12
N VAL A 57 -12.11 7.72 -4.99
CA VAL A 57 -12.43 8.00 -6.42
C VAL A 57 -12.34 6.77 -7.33
N GLY A 58 -12.07 5.58 -6.79
CA GLY A 58 -12.06 4.31 -7.56
C GLY A 58 -10.70 3.62 -7.59
N ASP A 59 -10.60 2.60 -8.44
CA ASP A 59 -9.38 1.85 -8.74
C ASP A 59 -8.76 1.20 -7.50
N TYR A 60 -9.53 0.30 -6.88
CA TYR A 60 -9.13 -0.48 -5.71
C TYR A 60 -8.34 -1.73 -6.10
N VAL A 61 -8.67 -2.29 -7.27
CA VAL A 61 -8.13 -3.55 -7.76
C VAL A 61 -6.95 -3.35 -8.72
N ASP A 62 -6.37 -4.47 -9.13
CA ASP A 62 -5.28 -4.59 -10.09
C ASP A 62 -3.92 -4.03 -9.64
N ARG A 63 -2.88 -4.40 -10.40
CA ARG A 63 -1.46 -3.95 -10.34
C ARG A 63 -0.71 -4.34 -9.06
N GLY A 64 -1.21 -4.03 -7.87
CA GLY A 64 -0.56 -4.33 -6.58
C GLY A 64 -0.71 -5.79 -6.13
N GLU A 65 0.18 -6.26 -5.27
CA GLU A 65 0.06 -7.61 -4.66
C GLU A 65 -1.03 -7.65 -3.56
N GLY A 66 -1.39 -6.50 -3.00
CA GLY A 66 -2.32 -6.37 -1.89
C GLY A 66 -3.79 -6.26 -2.27
N VAL A 67 -4.20 -6.78 -3.43
CA VAL A 67 -5.58 -6.64 -3.91
C VAL A 67 -6.55 -7.38 -2.97
N ALA A 68 -6.16 -8.53 -2.43
CA ALA A 68 -7.01 -9.31 -1.53
C ALA A 68 -7.35 -8.52 -0.25
N GLU A 69 -6.33 -7.93 0.38
CA GLU A 69 -6.45 -7.13 1.60
C GLU A 69 -7.19 -5.83 1.32
N THR A 70 -6.91 -5.18 0.19
CA THR A 70 -7.63 -3.97 -0.23
C THR A 70 -9.13 -4.24 -0.40
N LEU A 71 -9.50 -5.34 -1.08
CA LEU A 71 -10.90 -5.73 -1.25
C LEU A 71 -11.58 -6.03 0.09
N GLN A 72 -10.93 -6.80 0.97
CA GLN A 72 -11.48 -7.08 2.31
C GLN A 72 -11.73 -5.78 3.09
N TRP A 73 -10.75 -4.87 3.08
CA TRP A 73 -10.84 -3.59 3.78
C TRP A 73 -11.96 -2.71 3.22
N VAL A 74 -12.07 -2.58 1.90
CA VAL A 74 -13.13 -1.78 1.27
C VAL A 74 -14.51 -2.38 1.56
N LEU A 75 -14.65 -3.71 1.49
CA LEU A 75 -15.91 -4.40 1.80
C LEU A 75 -16.35 -4.24 3.26
N GLU A 76 -15.41 -4.06 4.18
CA GLU A 76 -15.68 -3.71 5.58
C GLU A 76 -16.06 -2.24 5.71
N MET A 77 -15.25 -1.33 5.16
CA MET A 77 -15.42 0.12 5.35
C MET A 77 -16.68 0.65 4.68
N ARG A 78 -17.13 0.07 3.56
CA ARG A 78 -18.41 0.44 2.91
C ARG A 78 -19.64 0.30 3.81
N ARG A 79 -19.53 -0.45 4.92
CA ARG A 79 -20.62 -0.60 5.89
C ARG A 79 -20.79 0.65 6.76
N ARG A 80 -19.81 1.55 6.76
CA ARG A 80 -19.83 2.82 7.51
C ARG A 80 -20.45 3.92 6.64
N LYS A 81 -21.35 4.72 7.23
CA LYS A 81 -22.13 5.74 6.51
C LYS A 81 -21.29 6.91 6.00
N ASN A 82 -20.13 7.14 6.59
CA ASN A 82 -19.23 8.24 6.27
C ASN A 82 -18.14 7.85 5.26
N PHE A 83 -18.32 6.72 4.56
CA PHE A 83 -17.46 6.31 3.46
C PHE A 83 -18.29 6.17 2.18
N VAL A 84 -17.79 6.81 1.13
CA VAL A 84 -18.28 6.70 -0.23
C VAL A 84 -17.15 6.11 -1.07
N PHE A 85 -17.47 5.07 -1.83
CA PHE A 85 -16.55 4.44 -2.77
C PHE A 85 -17.14 4.63 -4.15
N LEU A 86 -16.40 5.27 -5.07
CA LEU A 86 -16.79 5.37 -6.48
C LEU A 86 -16.24 4.19 -7.28
N ARG A 87 -16.84 3.93 -8.44
CA ARG A 87 -16.31 2.95 -9.39
C ARG A 87 -15.17 3.57 -10.19
N GLY A 88 -14.03 2.90 -10.26
CA GLY A 88 -12.97 3.21 -11.22
C GLY A 88 -13.05 2.37 -12.48
N ASN A 89 -12.24 2.71 -13.50
CA ASN A 89 -12.27 1.93 -14.74
C ASN A 89 -11.73 0.51 -14.52
N HIS A 90 -10.89 0.27 -13.51
CA HIS A 90 -10.40 -1.06 -13.18
C HIS A 90 -11.50 -1.95 -12.60
N GLU A 91 -12.40 -1.40 -11.78
CA GLU A 91 -13.60 -2.14 -11.37
C GLU A 91 -14.53 -2.43 -12.55
N GLN A 92 -14.64 -1.51 -13.52
CA GLN A 92 -15.45 -1.74 -14.71
C GLN A 92 -14.84 -2.80 -15.64
N MET A 93 -13.51 -2.81 -15.83
CA MET A 93 -12.81 -3.87 -16.57
C MET A 93 -12.98 -5.23 -15.88
N LEU A 94 -12.92 -5.29 -14.54
CA LEU A 94 -13.24 -6.49 -13.78
C LEU A 94 -14.68 -6.97 -14.04
N LEU A 95 -15.67 -6.07 -14.04
CA LEU A 95 -17.06 -6.43 -14.35
C LEU A 95 -17.21 -6.99 -15.76
N ASN A 96 -16.57 -6.35 -16.75
CA ASN A 96 -16.60 -6.78 -18.14
C ASN A 96 -15.99 -8.18 -18.29
N ALA A 97 -14.84 -8.42 -17.67
CA ALA A 97 -14.12 -9.70 -17.71
C ALA A 97 -14.91 -10.88 -17.12
N PHE A 98 -15.84 -10.62 -16.20
CA PHE A 98 -16.69 -11.64 -15.57
C PHE A 98 -18.14 -11.62 -16.12
N SER A 99 -18.33 -11.11 -17.34
CA SER A 99 -19.64 -11.03 -18.00
C SER A 99 -19.67 -11.76 -19.34
N GLY A 100 -20.83 -12.32 -19.70
CA GLY A 100 -21.04 -12.97 -21.01
C GLY A 100 -19.94 -13.98 -21.39
N ASP A 101 -19.53 -13.94 -22.66
CA ASP A 101 -18.50 -14.81 -23.23
C ASP A 101 -17.09 -14.54 -22.66
N GLU A 102 -16.86 -13.37 -22.05
CA GLU A 102 -15.58 -13.03 -21.41
C GLU A 102 -15.32 -13.84 -20.15
N ARG A 103 -16.39 -14.28 -19.46
CA ARG A 103 -16.26 -15.10 -18.26
C ARG A 103 -15.55 -16.42 -18.53
N ASP A 104 -15.87 -17.08 -19.65
CA ASP A 104 -15.24 -18.34 -20.03
C ASP A 104 -13.74 -18.16 -20.29
N PHE A 105 -13.35 -17.02 -20.88
CA PHE A 105 -11.95 -16.65 -21.07
C PHE A 105 -11.26 -16.38 -19.74
N THR A 106 -11.87 -15.61 -18.86
CA THR A 106 -11.35 -15.31 -17.51
C THR A 106 -11.22 -16.56 -16.65
N ASP A 107 -12.17 -17.49 -16.72
CA ASP A 107 -12.16 -18.74 -15.95
C ASP A 107 -10.97 -19.66 -16.33
N LYS A 108 -10.45 -19.58 -17.56
CA LYS A 108 -9.20 -20.28 -17.95
C LYS A 108 -8.00 -19.82 -17.10
N PHE A 109 -7.89 -18.51 -16.85
CA PHE A 109 -6.88 -17.95 -15.95
C PHE A 109 -7.19 -18.25 -14.49
N PHE A 110 -8.48 -18.19 -14.11
CA PHE A 110 -8.93 -18.52 -12.76
C PHE A 110 -8.67 -20.00 -12.39
N GLY A 111 -8.63 -20.91 -13.37
CA GLY A 111 -8.28 -22.32 -13.19
C GLY A 111 -6.78 -22.65 -13.20
N GLY A 112 -5.90 -21.68 -13.51
CA GLY A 112 -4.46 -21.90 -13.59
C GLY A 112 -3.96 -22.47 -14.94
N ASN A 113 -4.83 -22.57 -15.96
CA ASN A 113 -4.48 -23.08 -17.29
C ASN A 113 -4.00 -21.94 -18.23
N VAL A 114 -2.95 -21.23 -17.83
CA VAL A 114 -2.42 -20.11 -18.64
C VAL A 114 -1.67 -20.61 -19.88
N GLU A 115 -1.18 -21.86 -19.86
CA GLU A 115 -0.45 -22.50 -20.97
C GLU A 115 -1.33 -22.81 -22.20
N SER A 116 -2.66 -22.69 -22.10
CA SER A 116 -3.60 -23.01 -23.18
C SER A 116 -4.08 -21.81 -24.01
N LEU A 117 -3.53 -20.62 -23.82
CA LEU A 117 -4.02 -19.41 -24.52
C LEU A 117 -3.45 -19.33 -25.93
N SER A 118 -4.31 -19.55 -26.92
CA SER A 118 -3.95 -19.35 -28.31
C SER A 118 -3.88 -17.85 -28.65
N ARG A 119 -3.10 -17.49 -29.68
CA ARG A 119 -3.12 -16.13 -30.25
C ARG A 119 -4.53 -15.71 -30.69
N GLU A 120 -5.34 -16.68 -31.13
CA GLU A 120 -6.71 -16.45 -31.55
C GLU A 120 -7.61 -16.07 -30.36
N ASP A 121 -7.43 -16.72 -29.21
CA ASP A 121 -8.17 -16.38 -27.99
C ASP A 121 -7.81 -14.96 -27.51
N ILE A 122 -6.52 -14.58 -27.53
CA ILE A 122 -6.09 -13.23 -27.17
C ILE A 122 -6.69 -12.18 -28.12
N PHE A 123 -6.76 -12.47 -29.42
CA PHE A 123 -7.36 -11.56 -30.39
C PHE A 123 -8.88 -11.43 -30.21
N ARG A 124 -9.57 -12.55 -29.94
CA ARG A 124 -11.03 -12.58 -29.73
C ARG A 124 -11.44 -11.81 -28.48
N HIS A 125 -10.70 -11.93 -27.39
CA HIS A 125 -11.00 -11.33 -26.09
C HIS A 125 -10.13 -10.09 -25.80
N GLY A 126 -9.83 -9.29 -26.83
CA GLY A 126 -8.77 -8.28 -26.80
C GLY A 126 -8.76 -7.36 -25.58
N GLU A 127 -9.92 -6.84 -25.16
CA GLU A 127 -10.03 -5.94 -23.99
C GLU A 127 -9.79 -6.68 -22.67
N THR A 128 -10.45 -7.82 -22.44
CA THR A 128 -10.24 -8.64 -21.23
C THR A 128 -8.81 -9.18 -21.18
N ALA A 129 -8.27 -9.62 -22.30
CA ALA A 129 -6.87 -10.03 -22.41
C ALA A 129 -5.92 -8.88 -22.08
N ALA A 130 -6.18 -7.68 -22.60
CA ALA A 130 -5.38 -6.49 -22.27
C ALA A 130 -5.48 -6.12 -20.79
N TRP A 131 -6.67 -6.26 -20.19
CA TRP A 131 -6.88 -6.06 -18.77
C TRP A 131 -6.03 -7.03 -17.92
N ILE A 132 -6.15 -8.34 -18.19
CA ILE A 132 -5.45 -9.40 -17.45
C ILE A 132 -3.93 -9.25 -17.60
N LEU A 133 -3.45 -9.03 -18.82
CA LEU A 133 -2.01 -9.11 -19.13
C LEU A 133 -1.25 -7.81 -18.85
N TYR A 134 -1.89 -6.65 -19.01
CA TYR A 134 -1.19 -5.36 -18.99
C TYR A 134 -1.73 -4.37 -17.96
N ASN A 135 -2.99 -4.47 -17.56
CA ASN A 135 -3.57 -3.55 -16.57
C ASN A 135 -3.60 -4.12 -15.15
N GLY A 136 -3.07 -5.34 -14.96
CA GLY A 136 -2.92 -5.95 -13.64
C GLY A 136 -4.11 -6.82 -13.22
N GLY A 137 -5.01 -7.17 -14.15
CA GLY A 137 -6.13 -8.08 -13.89
C GLY A 137 -5.67 -9.47 -13.42
N ASN A 138 -4.47 -9.91 -13.81
CA ASN A 138 -3.84 -11.13 -13.28
C ASN A 138 -3.66 -11.10 -11.74
N LYS A 139 -3.32 -9.94 -11.16
CA LYS A 139 -3.20 -9.76 -9.71
C LYS A 139 -4.55 -9.89 -9.02
N THR A 140 -5.58 -9.30 -9.62
CA THR A 140 -6.95 -9.39 -9.11
C THR A 140 -7.49 -10.81 -9.19
N ILE A 141 -7.29 -11.52 -10.31
CA ILE A 141 -7.66 -12.93 -10.45
C ILE A 141 -6.94 -13.77 -9.38
N GLY A 142 -5.64 -13.59 -9.19
CA GLY A 142 -4.87 -14.27 -8.16
C GLY A 142 -5.39 -14.00 -6.74
N ALA A 143 -5.73 -12.75 -6.44
CA ALA A 143 -6.34 -12.37 -5.17
C ALA A 143 -7.71 -13.04 -4.96
N LEU A 144 -8.58 -13.03 -5.97
CA LEU A 144 -9.89 -13.67 -5.90
C LEU A 144 -9.77 -15.20 -5.75
N GLN A 145 -8.80 -15.84 -6.40
CA GLN A 145 -8.50 -17.27 -6.19
C GLN A 145 -8.09 -17.55 -4.75
N LYS A 146 -7.18 -16.75 -4.18
CA LYS A 146 -6.74 -16.88 -2.77
C LYS A 146 -7.95 -16.75 -1.83
N LEU A 147 -8.77 -15.72 -2.02
CA LEU A 147 -9.95 -15.46 -1.19
C LEU A 147 -11.00 -16.57 -1.31
N ARG A 148 -11.23 -17.10 -2.52
CA ARG A 148 -12.24 -18.13 -2.78
C ARG A 148 -11.97 -19.42 -2.00
N ARG A 149 -10.70 -19.74 -1.73
CA ARG A 149 -10.30 -20.90 -0.89
C ARG A 149 -10.83 -20.81 0.53
N VAL A 150 -11.10 -19.60 1.01
CA VAL A 150 -11.61 -19.33 2.37
C VAL A 150 -13.10 -19.04 2.35
N ASN A 151 -13.60 -18.32 1.34
CA ASN A 151 -15.01 -18.01 1.17
C ASN A 151 -15.45 -18.21 -0.29
N ASN A 152 -16.27 -19.23 -0.54
CA ASN A 152 -16.76 -19.55 -1.89
C ASN A 152 -17.63 -18.46 -2.52
N SER A 153 -18.30 -17.58 -1.74
CA SER A 153 -19.12 -16.49 -2.28
C SER A 153 -18.34 -15.24 -2.63
N VAL A 154 -17.05 -15.16 -2.28
CA VAL A 154 -16.30 -13.89 -2.31
C VAL A 154 -16.21 -13.27 -3.70
N VAL A 155 -16.16 -14.08 -4.75
CA VAL A 155 -16.14 -13.59 -6.13
C VAL A 155 -17.44 -12.86 -6.45
N ASP A 156 -18.58 -13.47 -6.14
CA ASP A 156 -19.89 -12.85 -6.34
C ASP A 156 -20.06 -11.62 -5.44
N ASP A 157 -19.55 -11.64 -4.20
CA ASP A 157 -19.58 -10.51 -3.28
C ASP A 157 -18.79 -9.30 -3.82
N VAL A 158 -17.61 -9.55 -4.40
CA VAL A 158 -16.77 -8.51 -5.02
C VAL A 158 -17.40 -7.98 -6.31
N LEU A 159 -17.94 -8.85 -7.17
CA LEU A 159 -18.63 -8.41 -8.39
C LEU A 159 -19.89 -7.60 -8.06
N ASN A 160 -20.68 -8.04 -7.09
CA ASN A 160 -21.86 -7.29 -6.63
C ASN A 160 -21.47 -5.97 -5.99
N PHE A 161 -20.36 -5.94 -5.25
CA PHE A 161 -19.80 -4.69 -4.76
C PHE A 161 -19.45 -3.74 -5.91
N ALA A 162 -18.66 -4.18 -6.89
CA ALA A 162 -18.27 -3.36 -8.02
C ALA A 162 -19.48 -2.84 -8.80
N ARG A 163 -20.53 -3.67 -9.01
CA ARG A 163 -21.80 -3.25 -9.63
C ARG A 163 -22.57 -2.22 -8.79
N SER A 164 -22.46 -2.27 -7.47
CA SER A 164 -23.14 -1.33 -6.56
C SER A 164 -22.45 0.03 -6.44
N LEU A 165 -21.19 0.14 -6.87
CA LEU A 165 -20.44 1.39 -6.80
C LEU A 165 -21.08 2.47 -7.68
N PRO A 166 -21.39 3.66 -7.14
CA PRO A 166 -21.81 4.80 -7.94
C PRO A 166 -20.66 5.29 -8.85
N LEU A 167 -21.02 5.85 -10.01
CA LEU A 167 -20.06 6.43 -10.94
C LEU A 167 -19.61 7.84 -10.53
N SER A 168 -20.43 8.53 -9.73
CA SER A 168 -20.13 9.87 -9.23
C SER A 168 -20.79 10.14 -7.88
N HIS A 169 -20.34 11.20 -7.22
CA HIS A 169 -20.96 11.73 -6.02
C HIS A 169 -20.91 13.26 -6.08
N MET A 170 -22.02 13.93 -5.75
CA MET A 170 -22.11 15.38 -5.80
C MET A 170 -22.46 15.95 -4.43
N LEU A 171 -21.73 16.97 -4.01
CA LEU A 171 -21.99 17.75 -2.81
C LEU A 171 -22.20 19.22 -3.17
N THR A 172 -22.98 19.92 -2.37
CA THR A 172 -23.11 21.38 -2.44
C THR A 172 -22.76 21.96 -1.08
N ILE A 173 -21.74 22.83 -1.02
CA ILE A 173 -21.20 23.41 0.21
C ILE A 173 -21.10 24.91 -0.01
N GLY A 174 -21.80 25.72 0.79
CA GLY A 174 -21.79 27.17 0.63
C GLY A 174 -22.26 27.65 -0.75
N GLY A 175 -23.20 26.92 -1.35
CA GLY A 175 -23.72 27.18 -2.71
C GLY A 175 -22.81 26.72 -3.85
N ARG A 176 -21.62 26.19 -3.57
CA ARG A 176 -20.69 25.66 -4.59
C ARG A 176 -20.81 24.15 -4.73
N GLN A 177 -20.83 23.66 -5.97
CA GLN A 177 -20.89 22.24 -6.28
C GLN A 177 -19.50 21.60 -6.31
N TYR A 178 -19.38 20.42 -5.72
CA TYR A 178 -18.20 19.55 -5.72
C TYR A 178 -18.62 18.21 -6.30
N PHE A 179 -18.08 17.86 -7.46
CA PHE A 179 -18.44 16.67 -8.21
C PHE A 179 -17.26 15.70 -8.24
N PHE A 180 -17.45 14.56 -7.59
CA PHE A 180 -16.47 13.50 -7.50
C PHE A 180 -16.79 12.45 -8.57
N CYS A 181 -15.81 12.11 -9.40
CA CYS A 181 -15.86 11.04 -10.37
C CYS A 181 -14.48 10.41 -10.50
N HIS A 182 -14.39 9.24 -11.13
CA HIS A 182 -13.09 8.58 -11.25
C HIS A 182 -12.14 9.33 -12.21
N ALA A 183 -12.57 9.65 -13.42
CA ALA A 183 -11.73 10.26 -14.44
C ALA A 183 -12.10 11.73 -14.73
N GLY A 184 -13.28 11.98 -15.29
CA GLY A 184 -13.70 13.33 -15.67
C GLY A 184 -15.09 13.41 -16.26
N VAL A 185 -15.40 14.52 -16.90
CA VAL A 185 -16.75 14.81 -17.44
C VAL A 185 -16.69 15.29 -18.89
N ASP A 186 -17.78 15.07 -19.62
CA ASP A 186 -18.06 15.78 -20.85
C ASP A 186 -18.54 17.19 -20.52
N SER A 187 -17.74 18.19 -20.88
CA SER A 187 -18.01 19.61 -20.61
C SER A 187 -19.24 20.15 -21.34
N THR A 188 -19.80 19.42 -22.30
CA THR A 188 -20.99 19.82 -23.05
C THR A 188 -22.31 19.36 -22.43
N LEU A 189 -22.24 18.53 -21.37
CA LEU A 189 -23.40 17.91 -20.74
C LEU A 189 -23.57 18.34 -19.28
N PRO A 190 -24.80 18.37 -18.75
CA PRO A 190 -25.04 18.53 -17.32
C PRO A 190 -24.34 17.45 -16.48
N LEU A 191 -23.93 17.80 -15.25
CA LEU A 191 -23.19 16.89 -14.35
C LEU A 191 -24.00 15.66 -13.91
N ASP A 192 -25.33 15.78 -13.85
CA ASP A 192 -26.25 14.68 -13.51
C ASP A 192 -26.55 13.75 -14.70
N SER A 193 -26.03 14.06 -15.88
CA SER A 193 -26.35 13.41 -17.15
C SER A 193 -25.07 12.95 -17.89
N GLN A 194 -24.01 12.64 -17.13
CA GLN A 194 -22.70 12.30 -17.68
C GLN A 194 -22.65 10.85 -18.19
N PRO A 195 -22.09 10.62 -19.39
CA PRO A 195 -21.86 9.27 -19.90
C PRO A 195 -20.86 8.50 -19.03
N GLU A 196 -21.11 7.20 -18.82
CA GLU A 196 -20.21 6.32 -18.06
C GLU A 196 -18.78 6.32 -18.62
N GLU A 197 -18.64 6.36 -19.95
CA GLU A 197 -17.34 6.42 -20.62
C GLU A 197 -16.49 7.63 -20.16
N PHE A 198 -17.10 8.80 -19.99
CA PHE A 198 -16.38 9.98 -19.52
C PHE A 198 -16.03 9.88 -18.04
N LEU A 199 -16.98 9.46 -17.21
CA LEU A 199 -16.78 9.32 -15.76
C LEU A 199 -15.65 8.35 -15.41
N LEU A 200 -15.39 7.36 -16.26
CA LEU A 200 -14.40 6.31 -16.03
C LEU A 200 -13.12 6.44 -16.88
N TRP A 201 -13.12 7.09 -18.06
CA TRP A 201 -11.93 7.12 -18.95
C TRP A 201 -11.54 8.50 -19.50
N ALA A 202 -12.21 9.59 -19.12
CA ALA A 202 -11.90 10.91 -19.67
C ALA A 202 -10.46 11.36 -19.36
N ARG A 203 -9.80 11.99 -20.36
CA ARG A 203 -8.45 12.56 -20.26
C ARG A 203 -8.38 13.95 -20.91
N GLU A 204 -7.55 14.12 -21.94
CA GLU A 204 -7.24 15.42 -22.56
C GLU A 204 -8.47 16.25 -22.94
N LYS A 205 -9.51 15.63 -23.50
CA LYS A 205 -10.74 16.34 -23.86
C LYS A 205 -11.38 17.01 -22.64
N PHE A 206 -11.41 16.33 -21.50
CA PHE A 206 -11.92 16.88 -20.25
C PHE A 206 -11.00 17.98 -19.73
N TYR A 207 -9.71 17.69 -19.58
CA TYR A 207 -8.72 18.63 -19.04
C TYR A 207 -8.69 19.97 -19.80
N ASN A 208 -8.79 19.91 -21.13
CA ASN A 208 -8.67 21.09 -21.98
C ASN A 208 -9.99 21.89 -22.07
N ARG A 209 -11.15 21.22 -21.99
CA ARG A 209 -12.43 21.84 -22.34
C ARG A 209 -13.28 22.24 -21.15
N TYR A 210 -13.09 21.63 -19.99
CA TYR A 210 -13.94 21.94 -18.84
C TYR A 210 -13.76 23.39 -18.41
N ASP A 211 -14.85 24.12 -18.27
CA ASP A 211 -14.89 25.53 -17.89
C ASP A 211 -16.07 25.82 -16.93
N GLY A 212 -16.66 24.78 -16.35
CA GLY A 212 -17.78 24.90 -15.43
C GLY A 212 -17.40 25.41 -14.02
N ASP A 213 -18.40 25.90 -13.30
CA ASP A 213 -18.25 26.47 -11.95
C ASP A 213 -18.03 25.40 -10.85
N ALA A 214 -18.52 24.19 -11.07
CA ALA A 214 -18.36 23.09 -10.13
C ALA A 214 -16.89 22.65 -10.05
N VAL A 215 -16.44 22.28 -8.86
CA VAL A 215 -15.13 21.67 -8.70
C VAL A 215 -15.24 20.19 -9.05
N ILE A 216 -14.53 19.74 -10.07
CA ILE A 216 -14.41 18.32 -10.42
C ILE A 216 -13.23 17.73 -9.66
N ILE A 217 -13.44 16.64 -8.94
CA ILE A 217 -12.42 15.92 -8.18
C ILE A 217 -12.30 14.50 -8.72
N GLY A 218 -11.12 14.10 -9.17
CA GLY A 218 -10.89 12.78 -9.75
C GLY A 218 -9.48 12.22 -9.63
N GLY A 219 -9.31 11.01 -10.12
CA GLY A 219 -8.08 10.20 -10.13
C GLY A 219 -7.73 9.73 -11.54
N HIS A 220 -7.60 8.42 -11.78
CA HIS A 220 -7.46 7.75 -13.09
C HIS A 220 -6.15 7.99 -13.88
N SER A 221 -5.78 9.25 -14.08
CA SER A 221 -4.55 9.64 -14.74
C SER A 221 -3.52 10.01 -13.68
N PRO A 222 -2.49 9.17 -13.44
CA PRO A 222 -1.37 9.53 -12.61
C PRO A 222 -0.80 10.87 -13.08
N LEU A 223 -0.69 11.83 -12.18
CA LEU A 223 -0.22 13.18 -12.50
C LEU A 223 1.15 13.17 -13.21
N GLN A 224 2.00 12.18 -12.91
CA GLN A 224 3.30 11.94 -13.56
C GLN A 224 3.22 11.78 -15.08
N LEU A 225 2.06 11.38 -15.61
CA LEU A 225 1.84 11.18 -17.05
C LEU A 225 1.27 12.43 -17.73
N LEU A 226 0.81 13.40 -16.94
CA LEU A 226 0.17 14.62 -17.42
C LEU A 226 1.09 15.84 -17.35
N PHE A 227 2.01 15.85 -16.38
CA PHE A 227 2.90 16.98 -16.12
C PHE A 227 4.33 16.51 -15.91
N ASP A 228 5.28 17.33 -16.34
CA ASP A 228 6.68 17.20 -15.96
C ASP A 228 6.90 17.94 -14.63
N PHE A 229 7.23 17.18 -13.59
CA PHE A 229 7.48 17.71 -12.25
C PHE A 229 8.96 17.98 -11.99
N GLY A 230 9.88 17.57 -12.88
CA GLY A 230 11.32 17.63 -12.59
C GLY A 230 11.66 16.99 -11.23
N ASP A 231 12.32 17.76 -10.36
CA ASP A 231 12.69 17.35 -9.00
C ASP A 231 11.61 17.67 -7.94
N GLU A 232 10.50 18.31 -8.31
CA GLU A 232 9.44 18.68 -7.36
C GLU A 232 8.67 17.44 -6.84
N PRO A 233 8.33 17.39 -5.54
CA PRO A 233 7.61 16.27 -4.97
C PRO A 233 6.19 16.18 -5.55
N LEU A 234 5.85 14.98 -6.02
CA LEU A 234 4.52 14.64 -6.54
C LEU A 234 3.45 14.84 -5.47
N ARG A 235 2.42 15.62 -5.81
CA ARG A 235 1.32 15.99 -4.91
C ARG A 235 0.00 16.12 -5.69
N PRO A 236 -1.17 16.01 -5.03
CA PRO A 236 -2.44 16.39 -5.65
C PRO A 236 -2.37 17.78 -6.27
N MET A 237 -3.06 17.97 -7.40
CA MET A 237 -2.91 19.18 -8.20
C MET A 237 -4.26 19.69 -8.71
N LYS A 238 -4.51 20.98 -8.50
CA LYS A 238 -5.53 21.72 -9.23
C LYS A 238 -4.97 22.15 -10.58
N PHE A 239 -5.73 21.95 -11.66
CA PHE A 239 -5.33 22.45 -12.98
C PHE A 239 -5.34 23.99 -12.98
N PRO A 240 -4.31 24.64 -13.57
CA PRO A 240 -4.26 26.11 -13.67
C PRO A 240 -5.53 26.65 -14.34
N ASP A 241 -6.13 27.68 -13.75
CA ASP A 241 -7.34 28.36 -14.26
C ASP A 241 -8.57 27.47 -14.49
N LYS A 242 -8.58 26.27 -13.89
CA LYS A 242 -9.66 25.29 -14.04
C LYS A 242 -10.19 24.85 -12.69
N ASN A 243 -11.48 24.55 -12.63
CA ASN A 243 -12.11 23.92 -11.47
C ASN A 243 -11.95 22.38 -11.51
N ILE A 244 -10.72 21.91 -11.73
CA ILE A 244 -10.37 20.48 -11.75
C ILE A 244 -9.29 20.22 -10.70
N LEU A 245 -9.53 19.27 -9.81
CA LEU A 245 -8.59 18.77 -8.82
C LEU A 245 -8.33 17.28 -9.06
N MET A 246 -7.11 16.95 -9.49
CA MET A 246 -6.69 15.57 -9.67
C MET A 246 -5.83 15.12 -8.50
N ILE A 247 -6.15 13.95 -7.95
CA ILE A 247 -5.54 13.43 -6.72
C ILE A 247 -4.80 12.10 -6.91
N ASP A 248 -4.82 11.54 -8.12
CA ASP A 248 -4.00 10.35 -8.43
C ASP A 248 -2.52 10.74 -8.59
N THR A 249 -1.75 10.40 -7.56
CA THR A 249 -0.29 10.56 -7.54
C THR A 249 0.44 9.25 -7.86
N GLY A 250 -0.21 8.35 -8.61
CA GLY A 250 0.37 7.16 -9.21
C GLY A 250 0.75 6.09 -8.21
N SER A 251 -0.19 5.63 -7.38
CA SER A 251 0.08 4.67 -6.30
C SER A 251 0.83 3.41 -6.74
N PHE A 252 0.63 2.94 -7.98
CA PHE A 252 1.31 1.78 -8.56
C PHE A 252 2.70 2.07 -9.14
N ILE A 253 3.08 3.34 -9.30
CA ILE A 253 4.38 3.79 -9.80
C ILE A 253 5.40 3.75 -8.66
N ALA A 254 6.66 3.42 -8.96
CA ALA A 254 7.72 3.21 -7.98
C ALA A 254 7.87 4.36 -6.96
N GLN A 255 7.83 5.62 -7.42
CA GLN A 255 7.89 6.80 -6.54
C GLN A 255 6.50 7.39 -6.21
N GLY A 256 5.44 6.85 -6.81
CA GLY A 256 4.11 7.37 -6.60
C GLY A 256 3.53 6.98 -5.25
N LYS A 257 2.48 7.67 -4.85
CA LYS A 257 1.85 7.55 -3.53
C LYS A 257 0.34 7.46 -3.68
N ILE A 258 -0.34 6.99 -2.64
CA ILE A 258 -1.77 7.24 -2.50
C ILE A 258 -1.90 8.60 -1.81
N SER A 259 -2.66 9.51 -2.41
CA SER A 259 -2.90 10.84 -1.84
C SER A 259 -4.34 11.00 -1.38
N ALA A 260 -4.53 11.82 -0.36
CA ALA A 260 -5.83 12.26 0.12
C ALA A 260 -5.86 13.77 0.33
N VAL A 261 -6.98 14.42 0.02
CA VAL A 261 -7.16 15.88 0.13
C VAL A 261 -8.44 16.17 0.89
N ASP A 262 -8.36 16.97 1.95
CA ASP A 262 -9.53 17.58 2.58
C ASP A 262 -9.97 18.79 1.74
N ILE A 263 -11.07 18.66 1.02
CA ILE A 263 -11.54 19.67 0.07
C ILE A 263 -12.03 20.96 0.76
N LEU A 264 -12.27 20.93 2.07
CA LEU A 264 -12.69 22.10 2.83
C LEU A 264 -11.50 22.98 3.23
N SER A 265 -10.38 22.36 3.59
CA SER A 265 -9.18 23.08 4.08
C SER A 265 -8.05 23.18 3.06
N GLY A 266 -8.10 22.37 1.99
CA GLY A 266 -7.00 22.20 1.04
C GLY A 266 -5.80 21.43 1.62
N GLN A 267 -5.90 20.91 2.84
CA GLN A 267 -4.86 20.08 3.43
C GLN A 267 -4.80 18.72 2.72
N TYR A 268 -3.59 18.21 2.47
CA TYR A 268 -3.42 16.89 1.88
C TYR A 268 -2.46 16.02 2.70
N TRP A 269 -2.59 14.71 2.49
CA TRP A 269 -1.76 13.66 3.06
C TRP A 269 -1.37 12.69 1.97
N GLN A 270 -0.20 12.06 2.12
CA GLN A 270 0.23 11.01 1.22
C GLN A 270 0.74 9.80 2.00
N SER A 271 0.57 8.63 1.40
CA SER A 271 1.19 7.40 1.88
C SER A 271 2.71 7.53 1.94
N ASP A 272 3.34 6.76 2.80
CA ASP A 272 4.77 6.49 2.71
C ASP A 272 5.08 5.70 1.42
N PRO A 273 6.34 5.70 0.95
CA PRO A 273 6.78 4.84 -0.14
C PRO A 273 6.47 3.36 0.16
N GLU A 274 6.33 2.54 -0.89
CA GLU A 274 6.15 1.10 -0.70
C GLU A 274 7.43 0.48 -0.13
N VAL A 275 7.38 0.04 1.12
CA VAL A 275 8.49 -0.68 1.74
C VAL A 275 8.40 -2.15 1.34
N ALA A 276 9.01 -2.52 0.22
CA ALA A 276 9.45 -3.89 0.00
C ALA A 276 10.76 -4.07 0.79
N GLY A 277 10.64 -4.53 2.04
CA GLY A 277 11.76 -4.61 2.97
C GLY A 277 12.43 -5.98 2.93
N GLU A 278 13.76 -6.02 2.83
CA GLU A 278 14.54 -7.20 3.17
C GLU A 278 15.37 -6.87 4.41
N ILE A 279 15.08 -7.52 5.52
CA ILE A 279 15.73 -7.28 6.82
C ILE A 279 16.55 -8.52 7.20
N MET A 280 17.85 -8.32 7.38
CA MET A 280 18.77 -9.34 7.90
C MET A 280 19.18 -8.98 9.32
N PHE A 281 18.85 -9.80 10.30
CA PHE A 281 19.42 -9.68 11.65
C PHE A 281 20.74 -10.44 11.72
N VAL A 282 21.78 -9.83 12.30
CA VAL A 282 23.11 -10.43 12.40
C VAL A 282 23.64 -10.38 13.82
N CYS A 283 24.20 -11.49 14.29
CA CYS A 283 25.01 -11.59 15.51
C CYS A 283 26.26 -12.44 15.26
N GLU A 284 26.91 -12.97 16.30
CA GLU A 284 28.09 -13.81 16.11
C GLU A 284 27.77 -15.21 15.53
N TRP A 285 26.85 -15.96 16.15
CA TRP A 285 26.73 -17.41 15.90
C TRP A 285 25.43 -17.86 15.24
N ASN A 286 24.43 -16.97 15.17
CA ASN A 286 23.11 -17.25 14.60
C ASN A 286 22.40 -18.48 15.18
N THR A 287 22.47 -18.68 16.50
CA THR A 287 21.72 -19.74 17.21
C THR A 287 20.83 -19.20 18.33
N CYS A 288 21.02 -17.92 18.70
CA CYS A 288 20.30 -17.24 19.78
C CYS A 288 19.76 -15.88 19.36
N ARG A 289 20.56 -14.81 19.41
CA ARG A 289 20.11 -13.42 19.25
C ARG A 289 19.50 -13.10 17.87
N SER A 290 20.24 -13.27 16.78
CA SER A 290 19.73 -12.95 15.43
C SER A 290 18.58 -13.86 14.99
N ALA A 291 18.62 -15.13 15.39
CA ALA A 291 17.53 -16.07 15.16
C ALA A 291 16.25 -15.62 15.91
N MET A 292 16.39 -15.23 17.18
CA MET A 292 15.27 -14.69 17.99
C MET A 292 14.66 -13.45 17.34
N ALA A 293 15.50 -12.51 16.87
CA ALA A 293 15.04 -11.30 16.21
C ALA A 293 14.27 -11.59 14.91
N LYS A 294 14.73 -12.54 14.08
CA LYS A 294 13.99 -13.00 12.89
C LYS A 294 12.57 -13.46 13.25
N PHE A 295 12.42 -14.33 14.25
CA PHE A 295 11.12 -14.86 14.64
C PHE A 295 10.21 -13.79 15.24
N ILE A 296 10.74 -12.94 16.11
CA ILE A 296 10.01 -11.79 16.67
C ILE A 296 9.52 -10.87 15.56
N MET A 297 10.39 -10.49 14.62
CA MET A 297 10.03 -9.55 13.56
C MET A 297 8.99 -10.14 12.62
N ARG A 298 9.13 -11.41 12.20
CA ARG A 298 8.10 -12.11 11.40
C ARG A 298 6.76 -12.16 12.12
N HIS A 299 6.75 -12.43 13.42
CA HIS A 299 5.53 -12.41 14.24
C HIS A 299 4.88 -11.04 14.29
N LEU A 300 5.67 -9.97 14.45
CA LEU A 300 5.16 -8.61 14.47
C LEU A 300 4.62 -8.20 13.10
N LEU A 301 5.34 -8.49 12.01
CA LEU A 301 4.91 -8.23 10.63
C LEU A 301 3.60 -8.94 10.30
N LYS A 302 3.44 -10.20 10.71
CA LYS A 302 2.19 -10.96 10.51
C LYS A 302 1.00 -10.32 11.22
N ARG A 303 1.20 -9.72 12.40
CA ARG A 303 0.13 -9.02 13.13
C ARG A 303 -0.33 -7.72 12.46
N VAL A 304 0.53 -7.10 11.66
CA VAL A 304 0.21 -5.87 10.91
C VAL A 304 -0.02 -6.13 9.41
N GLY A 305 -0.06 -7.40 8.98
CA GLY A 305 -0.32 -7.78 7.58
C GLY A 305 0.81 -7.46 6.60
N LEU A 306 2.07 -7.46 7.06
CA LEU A 306 3.26 -7.15 6.25
C LEU A 306 4.20 -8.35 6.03
N ASP A 307 3.85 -9.54 6.54
CA ASP A 307 4.71 -10.74 6.48
C ASP A 307 4.94 -11.30 5.06
N GLU A 308 4.04 -11.01 4.11
CA GLU A 308 4.26 -11.31 2.68
C GLU A 308 5.08 -10.22 1.94
N ARG A 309 5.34 -9.07 2.59
CA ARG A 309 5.94 -7.86 1.97
C ARG A 309 7.34 -7.53 2.48
N VAL A 310 7.65 -8.00 3.68
CA VAL A 310 8.95 -7.81 4.30
C VAL A 310 9.57 -9.18 4.52
N TYR A 311 10.56 -9.50 3.69
CA TYR A 311 11.36 -10.70 3.88
C TYR A 311 12.31 -10.47 5.05
N VAL A 312 12.28 -11.38 6.03
CA VAL A 312 13.15 -11.31 7.20
C VAL A 312 13.95 -12.60 7.30
N ASP A 313 15.26 -12.44 7.43
CA ASP A 313 16.17 -13.54 7.70
C ASP A 313 17.20 -13.17 8.78
N SER A 314 18.07 -14.13 9.11
CA SER A 314 19.13 -13.96 10.09
C SER A 314 20.40 -14.70 9.70
N ALA A 315 21.55 -14.16 10.07
CA ALA A 315 22.87 -14.76 9.84
C ALA A 315 23.83 -14.51 11.02
N GLY A 316 25.02 -15.09 10.94
CA GLY A 316 26.09 -14.98 11.94
C GLY A 316 27.44 -14.64 11.33
N CYS A 317 28.18 -13.70 11.91
CA CYS A 317 29.50 -13.29 11.39
C CYS A 317 30.65 -14.26 11.70
N ASN A 318 30.46 -15.17 12.66
CA ASN A 318 31.52 -16.06 13.16
C ASN A 318 31.14 -17.56 13.09
N THR A 319 30.10 -17.93 12.35
CA THR A 319 29.67 -19.32 12.19
C THR A 319 29.93 -19.80 10.76
N SER A 320 30.20 -21.11 10.58
CA SER A 320 30.15 -21.78 9.28
C SER A 320 28.73 -22.20 8.86
N GLY A 321 27.75 -22.02 9.76
CA GLY A 321 26.40 -22.53 9.60
C GLY A 321 26.25 -24.01 9.98
N GLY A 322 25.00 -24.48 10.05
CA GLY A 322 24.64 -25.88 10.29
C GLY A 322 24.12 -26.20 11.71
N GLU A 323 24.15 -25.25 12.63
CA GLU A 323 23.69 -25.44 14.01
C GLU A 323 22.20 -25.16 14.15
N MET A 324 21.49 -25.93 14.98
CA MET A 324 20.07 -25.69 15.24
C MET A 324 19.85 -24.48 16.15
N LEU A 325 18.59 -24.00 16.18
CA LEU A 325 18.16 -23.00 17.17
C LEU A 325 18.48 -23.46 18.61
N GLY A 326 19.09 -22.58 19.39
CA GLY A 326 19.39 -22.85 20.80
C GLY A 326 18.13 -23.17 21.61
N LYS A 327 18.18 -24.24 22.41
CA LYS A 327 17.01 -24.75 23.16
C LYS A 327 16.34 -23.69 24.04
N ARG A 328 17.12 -22.85 24.73
CA ARG A 328 16.59 -21.78 25.59
C ARG A 328 15.93 -20.65 24.80
N THR A 329 16.50 -20.29 23.66
CA THR A 329 15.89 -19.34 22.70
C THR A 329 14.54 -19.85 22.24
N ALA A 330 14.46 -21.13 21.84
CA ALA A 330 13.21 -21.75 21.42
C ALA A 330 12.16 -21.74 22.54
N GLN A 331 12.54 -22.06 23.77
CA GLN A 331 11.65 -22.03 24.94
C GLN A 331 11.08 -20.63 25.20
N VAL A 332 11.91 -19.58 25.14
CA VAL A 332 11.45 -18.20 25.38
C VAL A 332 10.51 -17.72 24.27
N LEU A 333 10.82 -18.01 23.01
CA LEU A 333 9.94 -17.67 21.87
C LEU A 333 8.58 -18.36 21.99
N GLN A 334 8.56 -19.67 22.28
CA GLN A 334 7.33 -20.43 22.49
C GLN A 334 6.51 -19.92 23.68
N ALA A 335 7.17 -19.62 24.81
CA ALA A 335 6.51 -19.07 26.00
C ALA A 335 5.83 -17.71 25.74
N ASN A 336 6.28 -16.96 24.73
CA ASN A 336 5.69 -15.69 24.31
C ASN A 336 4.74 -15.81 23.10
N GLY A 337 4.37 -17.04 22.72
CA GLY A 337 3.42 -17.28 21.63
C GLY A 337 3.93 -16.89 20.24
N ILE A 338 5.24 -17.01 20.01
CA ILE A 338 5.85 -16.78 18.71
C ILE A 338 6.06 -18.12 18.02
N ASP A 339 5.50 -18.26 16.82
CA ASP A 339 5.65 -19.43 15.97
C ASP A 339 7.12 -19.57 15.53
N ILE A 340 7.66 -20.79 15.65
CA ILE A 340 9.02 -21.13 15.26
C ILE A 340 8.95 -22.19 14.16
N ASP A 341 9.48 -21.87 12.99
CA ASP A 341 9.75 -22.85 11.93
C ASP A 341 11.19 -23.36 11.99
N ALA A 342 11.56 -24.24 11.05
CA ALA A 342 12.89 -24.81 11.01
C ALA A 342 13.96 -23.70 10.91
N HIS A 343 14.96 -23.76 11.78
CA HIS A 343 16.10 -22.86 11.73
C HIS A 343 17.40 -23.62 11.85
N ILE A 344 18.28 -23.32 10.90
CA ILE A 344 19.67 -23.75 10.85
C ILE A 344 20.49 -22.47 10.72
N SER A 345 21.56 -22.36 11.52
CA SER A 345 22.44 -21.20 11.49
C SER A 345 23.11 -21.08 10.12
N GLN A 346 23.37 -19.86 9.68
CA GLN A 346 24.08 -19.58 8.43
C GLN A 346 25.12 -18.47 8.61
N ALA A 347 26.21 -18.57 7.85
CA ALA A 347 27.25 -17.57 7.82
C ALA A 347 26.75 -16.30 7.09
N PHE A 348 27.07 -15.13 7.62
CA PHE A 348 26.90 -13.89 6.86
C PHE A 348 27.89 -13.85 5.69
N THR A 349 27.47 -13.31 4.54
CA THR A 349 28.28 -13.29 3.31
C THR A 349 28.11 -11.96 2.58
N SER A 350 29.01 -11.63 1.67
CA SER A 350 28.88 -10.45 0.81
C SER A 350 27.64 -10.51 -0.09
N GLU A 351 27.12 -11.71 -0.36
CA GLU A 351 25.88 -11.88 -1.12
C GLU A 351 24.65 -11.44 -0.31
N HIS A 352 24.64 -11.72 1.00
CA HIS A 352 23.64 -11.14 1.91
C HIS A 352 23.71 -9.61 1.90
N TYR A 353 24.92 -9.03 1.89
CA TYR A 353 25.05 -7.58 1.76
C TYR A 353 24.42 -7.06 0.47
N LYS A 354 24.60 -7.72 -0.69
CA LYS A 354 23.96 -7.27 -1.95
C LYS A 354 22.43 -7.36 -1.90
N ASN A 355 21.91 -8.44 -1.32
CA ASN A 355 20.50 -8.82 -1.47
C ASN A 355 19.58 -8.25 -0.38
N PHE A 356 20.12 -7.76 0.73
CA PHE A 356 19.31 -7.17 1.80
C PHE A 356 19.40 -5.65 1.82
N LYS A 357 18.24 -5.00 1.93
CA LYS A 357 18.12 -3.54 2.02
C LYS A 357 18.38 -2.99 3.41
N CYS A 358 18.23 -3.80 4.45
CA CYS A 358 18.50 -3.41 5.83
C CYS A 358 19.20 -4.55 6.57
N ILE A 359 20.37 -4.28 7.12
CA ILE A 359 21.20 -5.25 7.84
C ILE A 359 21.39 -4.73 9.26
N ILE A 360 20.91 -5.49 10.24
CA ILE A 360 20.85 -5.07 11.63
C ILE A 360 21.89 -5.83 12.43
N ALA A 361 22.94 -5.13 12.84
CA ALA A 361 23.91 -5.61 13.80
C ALA A 361 23.32 -5.54 15.22
N LEU A 362 23.31 -6.66 15.94
CA LEU A 362 22.75 -6.72 17.28
C LEU A 362 23.68 -6.23 18.39
N ASP A 363 24.97 -6.02 18.10
CA ASP A 363 25.92 -5.40 19.02
C ASP A 363 27.03 -4.66 18.25
N THR A 364 27.83 -3.87 18.98
CA THR A 364 28.91 -3.07 18.38
C THR A 364 30.02 -3.92 17.77
N ASN A 365 30.30 -5.11 18.32
CA ASN A 365 31.33 -6.00 17.79
C ASN A 365 30.90 -6.59 16.44
N THR A 366 29.63 -6.97 16.33
CA THR A 366 29.00 -7.46 15.10
C THR A 366 29.00 -6.37 14.04
N LEU A 367 28.67 -5.12 14.41
CA LEU A 367 28.73 -3.98 13.49
C LEU A 367 30.14 -3.80 12.90
N GLN A 368 31.18 -3.84 13.75
CA GLN A 368 32.56 -3.72 13.30
C GLN A 368 32.98 -4.88 12.39
N ARG A 369 32.61 -6.12 12.75
CA ARG A 369 32.90 -7.30 11.91
C ARG A 369 32.20 -7.25 10.57
N LEU A 370 30.94 -6.84 10.53
CA LEU A 370 30.19 -6.68 9.29
C LEU A 370 30.91 -5.71 8.37
N LYS A 371 31.24 -4.50 8.87
CA LYS A 371 31.99 -3.49 8.09
C LYS A 371 33.35 -4.02 7.59
N GLN A 372 34.04 -4.84 8.38
CA GLN A 372 35.28 -5.47 7.92
C GLN A 372 35.02 -6.52 6.81
N GLN A 373 34.01 -7.37 6.96
CA GLN A 373 33.65 -8.43 6.01
C GLN A 373 33.10 -7.88 4.69
N THR A 374 32.44 -6.73 4.71
CA THR A 374 31.84 -6.10 3.52
C THR A 374 32.73 -5.05 2.88
N GLY A 375 33.91 -4.75 3.45
CA GLY A 375 34.79 -3.69 2.97
C GLY A 375 34.24 -2.27 3.22
N GLY A 376 33.38 -2.11 4.23
CA GLY A 376 32.69 -0.87 4.57
C GLY A 376 31.17 -1.01 4.52
N ASP A 377 30.47 0.11 4.42
CA ASP A 377 29.01 0.16 4.23
C ASP A 377 28.67 1.23 3.17
N PRO A 378 29.06 1.02 1.89
CA PRO A 378 28.87 2.02 0.85
C PRO A 378 27.40 2.41 0.61
N ASP A 379 26.46 1.51 0.94
CA ASP A 379 25.02 1.71 0.72
C ASP A 379 24.32 2.26 1.98
N ASN A 380 25.05 2.49 3.08
CA ASN A 380 24.52 2.95 4.38
C ASN A 380 23.37 2.10 4.91
N LYS A 381 23.48 0.77 4.79
CA LYS A 381 22.42 -0.18 5.14
C LYS A 381 22.76 -1.10 6.30
N ILE A 382 23.95 -0.97 6.90
CA ILE A 382 24.32 -1.67 8.13
C ILE A 382 24.06 -0.75 9.33
N ILE A 383 22.98 -1.03 10.05
CA ILE A 383 22.54 -0.26 11.21
C ILE A 383 22.56 -1.12 12.48
N MET A 384 22.50 -0.48 13.65
CA MET A 384 22.22 -1.17 14.91
C MET A 384 20.74 -1.05 15.25
N LEU A 385 20.23 -2.05 15.98
CA LEU A 385 18.88 -2.00 16.51
C LEU A 385 18.74 -0.81 17.47
N LYS A 386 17.57 -0.17 17.51
CA LYS A 386 17.29 0.95 18.42
C LYS A 386 16.14 0.63 19.36
N ASP A 387 16.10 1.30 20.50
CA ASP A 387 14.92 1.30 21.37
C ASP A 387 13.84 2.27 20.88
N ALA A 388 12.69 2.32 21.57
CA ALA A 388 11.57 3.19 21.22
C ALA A 388 11.87 4.70 21.36
N ALA A 389 12.95 5.06 22.07
CA ALA A 389 13.42 6.44 22.20
C ALA A 389 14.47 6.80 21.12
N GLY A 390 14.80 5.86 20.23
CA GLY A 390 15.78 6.04 19.16
C GLY A 390 17.23 5.84 19.61
N ASN A 391 17.48 5.37 20.83
CA ASN A 391 18.84 5.09 21.29
C ASN A 391 19.33 3.77 20.70
N ILE A 392 20.62 3.71 20.34
CA ILE A 392 21.26 2.49 19.88
C ILE A 392 21.22 1.42 20.99
N LEU A 393 20.70 0.25 20.65
CA LEU A 393 20.59 -0.91 21.51
C LEU A 393 21.70 -1.92 21.18
N SER A 394 22.63 -2.11 22.10
CA SER A 394 23.59 -3.22 22.05
C SER A 394 23.00 -4.39 22.83
N VAL A 395 22.56 -5.42 22.13
CA VAL A 395 21.84 -6.57 22.69
C VAL A 395 22.82 -7.52 23.36
N ASP A 396 22.61 -7.78 24.65
CA ASP A 396 23.47 -8.60 25.47
C ASP A 396 23.56 -10.05 24.97
N ASP A 397 24.75 -10.65 25.04
CA ASP A 397 24.90 -12.08 24.75
C ASP A 397 24.33 -12.91 25.91
N PRO A 398 23.29 -13.72 25.69
CA PRO A 398 22.69 -14.50 26.77
C PRO A 398 23.61 -15.58 27.34
N GLY A 399 24.70 -15.94 26.65
CA GLY A 399 25.69 -16.92 27.09
C GLY A 399 25.13 -18.34 27.36
N PRO A 400 25.97 -19.28 27.82
CA PRO A 400 25.56 -20.67 28.10
C PRO A 400 24.70 -20.81 29.37
N THR A 401 24.84 -19.88 30.31
CA THR A 401 24.19 -19.92 31.63
C THR A 401 22.97 -18.99 31.75
N GLY A 402 22.76 -18.02 30.85
CA GLY A 402 22.07 -16.75 31.18
C GLY A 402 20.73 -16.40 30.52
N ASN A 403 20.51 -15.07 30.42
CA ASN A 403 19.27 -14.30 30.56
C ASN A 403 18.45 -14.12 29.27
N HIS A 404 17.98 -15.23 28.71
CA HIS A 404 17.25 -15.22 27.43
C HIS A 404 15.93 -14.42 27.48
N ALA A 405 15.35 -14.22 28.66
CA ALA A 405 14.12 -13.42 28.84
C ALA A 405 14.38 -11.91 28.72
N GLU A 406 15.46 -11.39 29.30
CA GLU A 406 15.83 -9.98 29.13
C GLU A 406 16.28 -9.68 27.69
N VAL A 407 17.07 -10.56 27.09
CA VAL A 407 17.45 -10.46 25.67
C VAL A 407 16.21 -10.46 24.78
N PHE A 408 15.21 -11.30 25.09
CA PHE A 408 13.93 -11.27 24.40
C PHE A 408 13.24 -9.92 24.53
N ALA A 409 13.16 -9.34 25.74
CA ALA A 409 12.55 -8.04 25.95
C ALA A 409 13.26 -6.91 25.17
N GLN A 410 14.60 -6.91 25.17
CA GLN A 410 15.42 -5.98 24.39
C GLN A 410 15.13 -6.08 22.89
N ILE A 411 15.24 -7.29 22.33
CA ILE A 411 15.01 -7.53 20.89
C ILE A 411 13.55 -7.22 20.52
N TYR A 412 12.59 -7.62 21.34
CA TYR A 412 11.16 -7.37 21.09
C TYR A 412 10.84 -5.88 21.08
N GLY A 413 11.36 -5.12 22.05
CA GLY A 413 11.24 -3.66 22.07
C GLY A 413 11.87 -3.01 20.84
N GLY A 414 13.06 -3.46 20.45
CA GLY A 414 13.75 -2.93 19.27
C GLY A 414 13.08 -3.28 17.94
N CYS A 415 12.59 -4.51 17.78
CA CYS A 415 11.83 -4.90 16.59
C CYS A 415 10.50 -4.12 16.49
N LYS A 416 9.85 -3.80 17.61
CA LYS A 416 8.68 -2.91 17.60
C LYS A 416 9.03 -1.50 17.14
N ALA A 417 10.12 -0.92 17.66
CA ALA A 417 10.57 0.41 17.26
C ALA A 417 10.92 0.45 15.76
N LEU A 418 11.64 -0.56 15.28
CA LEU A 418 11.96 -0.74 13.87
C LEU A 418 10.70 -0.88 13.00
N LEU A 419 9.71 -1.65 13.45
CA LEU A 419 8.45 -1.81 12.71
C LEU A 419 7.73 -0.46 12.53
N THR A 420 7.74 0.40 13.56
CA THR A 420 7.20 1.77 13.47
C THR A 420 8.02 2.65 12.51
N GLU A 421 9.35 2.54 12.49
CA GLU A 421 10.20 3.25 11.52
C GLU A 421 9.92 2.80 10.07
N LEU A 422 9.51 1.55 9.85
CA LEU A 422 9.13 1.02 8.54
C LEU A 422 7.72 1.45 8.07
N GLY A 423 7.04 2.32 8.83
CA GLY A 423 5.74 2.89 8.44
C GLY A 423 4.53 2.01 8.75
N ALA A 424 4.64 1.12 9.74
CA ALA A 424 3.58 0.21 10.19
C ALA A 424 2.93 0.61 11.53
#